data_AF-A0AAV8W3Y6-F1
#
_entry.id   AF-A0AAV8W3Y6-F1
#
_cell.length_a   1.000
_cell.length_b   1.000
_cell.length_c   1.000
_cell.angle_alpha   90.00
_cell.angle_beta   90.00
_cell.angle_gamma   90.00
#
_symmetry.space_group_name_H-M   'P 1'
#
loop_
_entity.id
_entity.type
_entity.pdbx_description
1 polymer ?
#
loop_
_entity_poly.entity_id
_entity_poly.type
_entity_poly.pdbx_seq_one_letter_code
_entity_poly.pdbx_strand_id
1 'polypeptide(L)'
;MLLDELLSVLFSQGVIPFISSSNPYRVIDLWNYIINLHNLVEHLQNNLQKCQENLNKVKDILTPFARQPLFERKESKRYTLLCIEEKDERLAKRYSDLRSAADEVSNILEENRNILLSNKEENNKWASYIDFVDEIVMSYLYQSVGCSLGYINEHMDATNNLAPLFESQLKLMEPNIVFIPSLDSTDPEGFKSIINDLINSIIDTTSVVRRFSITKDLSYKEEIEANQDIIDIKTDILLNVDLVIEEAYEFCDGFQGYSYLWLDDRTQYLEQFLKYSRPLTNEEMELVMVNDLAAPQCTPPKMEQFREQIDNFENLSNEVEKMQEEKIFHMWFKVNIKPFKQALLNTIRKWGNMFNRHLVGTVTSSLCDLSKFIRSADEGLQQTVNEGDYQALVNVMGYLLNVKERQAVTDEMFSPLKETIELLKFYDQDIPEEVNVYLQELPEQWNNTKKIAITVKQQVAPLQAAEVTFIRKRIIEFDSRISYYREVFKRYSFFRYTCPEPYKKVDMVHTDLNKFERNMNNIHESGSLFEVNVPDFKILKQCRKDLKLLKELWDFVNIVQTCVNDWKTTPWRNIDVENMDIECKKVCEGNKNA
;
A
#
# COMPACT_ATOMS: atom_id res chain seq x y z
N MET A 1 -66.91 -36.79 7.52
CA MET A 1 -66.56 -37.51 6.28
C MET A 1 -66.10 -38.94 6.51
N LEU A 2 -64.87 -39.25 6.97
CA LEU A 2 -64.50 -40.65 7.33
C LEU A 2 -65.41 -41.25 8.42
N LEU A 3 -65.85 -40.42 9.36
CA LEU A 3 -66.84 -40.76 10.39
C LEU A 3 -68.23 -41.07 9.84
N ASP A 4 -68.68 -40.38 8.79
CA ASP A 4 -70.01 -40.58 8.20
C ASP A 4 -70.09 -41.90 7.42
N GLU A 5 -68.96 -42.32 6.86
CA GLU A 5 -68.85 -43.58 6.14
C GLU A 5 -68.64 -44.77 7.07
N LEU A 6 -67.90 -44.58 8.16
CA LEU A 6 -67.79 -45.57 9.23
C LEU A 6 -69.14 -45.76 9.94
N LEU A 7 -69.89 -44.68 10.15
CA LEU A 7 -71.28 -44.73 10.59
C LEU A 7 -72.17 -45.40 9.53
N SER A 8 -72.02 -45.10 8.24
CA SER A 8 -72.74 -45.75 7.14
C SER A 8 -72.45 -47.25 7.06
N VAL A 9 -71.21 -47.69 7.28
CA VAL A 9 -70.82 -49.12 7.33
C VAL A 9 -71.39 -49.80 8.58
N LEU A 10 -71.33 -49.14 9.75
CA LEU A 10 -71.98 -49.62 10.99
C LEU A 10 -73.52 -49.74 10.83
N PHE A 11 -74.15 -48.79 10.17
CA PHE A 11 -75.59 -48.80 9.91
C PHE A 11 -75.98 -49.80 8.81
N SER A 12 -75.18 -49.95 7.75
CA SER A 12 -75.48 -50.83 6.61
C SER A 12 -75.12 -52.30 6.82
N GLN A 13 -74.02 -52.60 7.50
CA GLN A 13 -73.62 -53.97 7.83
C GLN A 13 -74.27 -54.50 9.11
N GLY A 14 -74.71 -53.61 10.01
CA GLY A 14 -75.31 -54.00 11.28
C GLY A 14 -76.82 -53.74 11.39
N VAL A 15 -77.21 -52.48 11.37
CA VAL A 15 -78.55 -52.08 11.85
C VAL A 15 -79.68 -52.51 10.89
N ILE A 16 -79.45 -52.45 9.58
CA ILE A 16 -80.47 -52.74 8.55
C ILE A 16 -80.87 -54.25 8.47
N PRO A 17 -79.93 -55.22 8.52
CA PRO A 17 -80.28 -56.65 8.60
C PRO A 17 -81.08 -57.01 9.87
N PHE A 18 -80.85 -56.29 10.97
CA PHE A 18 -81.45 -56.60 12.27
C PHE A 18 -82.92 -56.18 12.37
N ILE A 19 -83.31 -55.06 11.76
CA ILE A 19 -84.70 -54.58 11.77
C ILE A 19 -85.59 -55.43 10.84
N SER A 20 -85.02 -55.95 9.75
CA SER A 20 -85.75 -56.71 8.73
C SER A 20 -86.06 -58.16 9.10
N SER A 21 -85.33 -58.77 10.04
CA SER A 21 -85.57 -60.15 10.52
C SER A 21 -86.18 -60.20 11.94
N SER A 22 -87.21 -59.39 12.19
CA SER A 22 -87.96 -59.39 13.44
C SER A 22 -88.51 -60.78 13.79
N ASN A 23 -87.86 -61.49 14.72
CA ASN A 23 -88.44 -62.66 15.39
C ASN A 23 -88.05 -62.66 16.88
N PRO A 24 -88.99 -62.44 17.82
CA PRO A 24 -88.71 -62.09 19.22
C PRO A 24 -88.23 -63.25 20.12
N TYR A 25 -87.73 -64.37 19.57
CA TYR A 25 -87.39 -65.58 20.34
C TYR A 25 -85.91 -66.01 20.30
N ARG A 26 -84.97 -65.12 20.00
CA ARG A 26 -83.52 -65.40 20.11
C ARG A 26 -82.79 -64.34 20.96
N VAL A 27 -83.06 -64.34 22.26
CA VAL A 27 -82.39 -63.44 23.23
C VAL A 27 -80.87 -63.66 23.26
N ILE A 28 -80.38 -64.87 22.98
CA ILE A 28 -78.95 -65.21 22.99
C ILE A 28 -78.21 -64.63 21.77
N ASP A 29 -78.84 -64.59 20.59
CA ASP A 29 -78.23 -63.99 19.39
C ASP A 29 -78.21 -62.46 19.45
N LEU A 30 -79.17 -61.85 20.15
CA LEU A 30 -79.25 -60.41 20.40
C LEU A 30 -78.08 -59.90 21.24
N TRP A 31 -77.74 -60.61 22.32
CA TRP A 31 -76.59 -60.26 23.17
C TRP A 31 -75.26 -60.44 22.42
N ASN A 32 -75.08 -61.52 21.68
CA ASN A 32 -73.89 -61.71 20.84
C ASN A 32 -73.77 -60.63 19.76
N TYR A 33 -74.89 -60.17 19.20
CA TYR A 33 -74.93 -59.10 18.22
C TYR A 33 -74.61 -57.72 18.83
N ILE A 34 -75.12 -57.42 20.02
CA ILE A 34 -74.76 -56.22 20.79
C ILE A 34 -73.28 -56.23 21.18
N ILE A 35 -72.73 -57.38 21.57
CA ILE A 35 -71.30 -57.55 21.86
C ILE A 35 -70.47 -57.32 20.58
N ASN A 36 -70.90 -57.82 19.43
CA ASN A 36 -70.21 -57.58 18.16
C ASN A 36 -70.25 -56.11 17.73
N LEU A 37 -71.39 -55.42 17.90
CA LEU A 37 -71.49 -53.98 17.68
C LEU A 37 -70.63 -53.19 18.66
N HIS A 38 -70.61 -53.58 19.94
CA HIS A 38 -69.75 -52.95 20.94
C HIS A 38 -68.28 -53.13 20.59
N ASN A 39 -67.84 -54.33 20.20
CA ASN A 39 -66.47 -54.60 19.77
C ASN A 39 -66.10 -53.80 18.51
N LEU A 40 -67.02 -53.62 17.55
CA LEU A 40 -66.79 -52.79 16.37
C LEU A 40 -66.66 -51.31 16.71
N VAL A 41 -67.52 -50.80 17.59
CA VAL A 41 -67.47 -49.41 18.07
C VAL A 41 -66.22 -49.17 18.93
N GLU A 42 -65.84 -50.12 19.77
CA GLU A 42 -64.62 -50.08 20.58
C GLU A 42 -63.37 -50.13 19.69
N HIS A 43 -63.36 -50.97 18.66
CA HIS A 43 -62.28 -51.01 17.68
C HIS A 43 -62.17 -49.69 16.91
N LEU A 44 -63.31 -49.10 16.50
CA LEU A 44 -63.35 -47.81 15.84
C LEU A 44 -62.86 -46.67 16.75
N GLN A 45 -63.30 -46.64 18.00
CA GLN A 45 -62.88 -45.66 18.99
C GLN A 45 -61.37 -45.76 19.24
N ASN A 46 -60.84 -46.97 19.41
CA ASN A 46 -59.41 -47.22 19.60
C ASN A 46 -58.60 -46.79 18.37
N ASN A 47 -59.08 -47.05 17.16
CA ASN A 47 -58.41 -46.63 15.92
C ASN A 47 -58.42 -45.09 15.78
N LEU A 48 -59.54 -44.44 16.08
CA LEU A 48 -59.66 -42.98 16.02
C LEU A 48 -58.79 -42.29 17.08
N GLN A 49 -58.75 -42.84 18.31
CA GLN A 49 -57.90 -42.34 19.38
C GLN A 49 -56.41 -42.46 18.99
N LYS A 50 -55.99 -43.60 18.44
CA LYS A 50 -54.62 -43.80 17.94
C LYS A 50 -54.26 -42.81 16.83
N CYS A 51 -55.16 -42.58 15.86
CA CYS A 51 -54.92 -41.59 14.81
C CYS A 51 -54.80 -40.16 15.36
N GLN A 52 -55.59 -39.80 16.39
CA GLN A 52 -55.47 -38.50 17.06
C GLN A 52 -54.16 -38.37 17.84
N GLU A 53 -53.76 -39.39 18.58
CA GLU A 53 -52.48 -39.44 19.29
C GLU A 53 -51.30 -39.32 18.31
N ASN A 54 -51.38 -40.02 17.17
CA ASN A 54 -50.39 -39.95 16.11
C ASN A 54 -50.31 -38.57 15.46
N LEU A 55 -51.43 -37.90 15.22
CA LEU A 55 -51.42 -36.50 14.74
C LEU A 55 -50.83 -35.53 15.76
N ASN A 56 -51.07 -35.74 17.06
CA ASN A 56 -50.45 -34.92 18.11
C ASN A 56 -48.94 -35.14 18.17
N LYS A 57 -48.46 -36.38 18.02
CA LYS A 57 -47.02 -36.69 17.92
C LYS A 57 -46.38 -35.95 16.74
N VAL A 58 -47.03 -35.93 15.56
CA VAL A 58 -46.52 -35.17 14.40
C VAL A 58 -46.36 -33.68 14.73
N LYS A 59 -47.34 -33.08 15.41
CA LYS A 59 -47.25 -31.68 15.85
C LYS A 59 -46.16 -31.45 16.89
N ASP A 60 -46.00 -32.37 17.84
CA ASP A 60 -44.99 -32.27 18.91
C ASP A 60 -43.58 -32.39 18.36
N ILE A 61 -43.35 -33.26 17.36
CA ILE A 61 -42.07 -33.39 16.64
C ILE A 61 -41.72 -32.08 15.92
N LEU A 62 -42.70 -31.42 15.29
CA LEU A 62 -42.48 -30.21 14.49
C LEU A 62 -42.44 -28.89 15.30
N THR A 63 -42.98 -28.89 16.51
CA THR A 63 -43.08 -27.68 17.36
C THR A 63 -41.73 -27.04 17.73
N PRO A 64 -40.67 -27.81 18.09
CA PRO A 64 -39.34 -27.24 18.35
C PRO A 64 -38.78 -26.49 17.14
N PHE A 65 -39.02 -27.00 15.94
CA PHE A 65 -38.54 -26.37 14.70
C PHE A 65 -39.21 -25.02 14.45
N ALA A 66 -40.50 -24.90 14.75
CA ALA A 66 -41.26 -23.66 14.58
C ALA A 66 -40.98 -22.57 15.62
N ARG A 67 -40.37 -22.91 16.77
CA ARG A 67 -40.14 -21.97 17.88
C ARG A 67 -38.68 -21.54 18.05
N GLN A 68 -37.75 -22.28 17.47
CA GLN A 68 -36.31 -22.02 17.62
C GLN A 68 -35.76 -21.53 16.29
N PRO A 69 -35.18 -20.30 16.25
CA PRO A 69 -34.54 -19.79 15.05
C PRO A 69 -33.28 -20.59 14.72
N LEU A 70 -32.96 -20.66 13.42
CA LEU A 70 -31.81 -21.43 12.92
C LEU A 70 -30.46 -20.86 13.37
N PHE A 71 -30.35 -19.53 13.39
CA PHE A 71 -29.15 -18.82 13.80
C PHE A 71 -29.42 -17.99 15.03
N GLU A 72 -28.66 -18.27 16.09
CA GLU A 72 -28.71 -17.54 17.37
C GLU A 72 -27.32 -16.98 17.70
N ARG A 73 -27.29 -15.94 18.54
CA ARG A 73 -26.06 -15.37 19.11
C ARG A 73 -25.19 -16.43 19.79
N LYS A 74 -23.87 -16.23 19.79
CA LYS A 74 -22.90 -17.14 20.44
C LYS A 74 -23.26 -17.33 21.92
N GLU A 75 -23.46 -18.58 22.33
CA GLU A 75 -23.81 -18.96 23.71
C GLU A 75 -25.11 -18.29 24.25
N SER A 76 -26.00 -17.82 23.38
CA SER A 76 -27.22 -17.07 23.72
C SER A 76 -26.96 -15.81 24.58
N LYS A 77 -25.74 -15.24 24.51
CA LYS A 77 -25.35 -14.05 25.28
C LYS A 77 -25.77 -12.77 24.56
N ARG A 78 -26.41 -11.86 25.30
CA ARG A 78 -26.98 -10.58 24.82
C ARG A 78 -25.99 -9.60 24.15
N TYR A 79 -24.68 -9.80 24.28
CA TYR A 79 -23.65 -8.88 23.76
C TYR A 79 -22.75 -9.51 22.70
N THR A 80 -23.08 -10.71 22.22
CA THR A 80 -22.27 -11.44 21.22
C THR A 80 -22.88 -11.29 19.83
N LEU A 81 -22.00 -11.29 18.83
CA LEU A 81 -22.36 -11.28 17.40
C LEU A 81 -23.05 -12.59 16.99
N LEU A 82 -23.65 -12.60 15.79
CA LEU A 82 -24.18 -13.80 15.18
C LEU A 82 -23.05 -14.83 14.95
N CYS A 83 -23.29 -16.08 15.31
CA CYS A 83 -22.35 -17.19 15.06
C CYS A 83 -22.28 -17.56 13.58
N ILE A 84 -21.54 -16.78 12.78
CA ILE A 84 -21.28 -17.10 11.36
C ILE A 84 -20.25 -18.25 11.25
N GLU A 85 -19.33 -18.38 12.21
CA GLU A 85 -18.28 -19.42 12.23
C GLU A 85 -18.81 -20.85 12.41
N GLU A 86 -19.94 -21.03 13.09
CA GLU A 86 -20.58 -22.35 13.34
C GLU A 86 -21.76 -22.61 12.39
N LYS A 87 -21.89 -21.81 11.32
CA LYS A 87 -23.02 -21.88 10.38
C LYS A 87 -23.21 -23.29 9.84
N ASP A 88 -22.15 -23.90 9.32
CA ASP A 88 -22.22 -25.22 8.66
C ASP A 88 -22.55 -26.36 9.62
N GLU A 89 -22.03 -26.32 10.85
CA GLU A 89 -22.31 -27.32 11.88
C GLU A 89 -23.76 -27.25 12.36
N ARG A 90 -24.29 -26.03 12.57
CA ARG A 90 -25.69 -25.84 12.96
C ARG A 90 -26.66 -26.19 11.84
N LEU A 91 -26.32 -25.85 10.60
CA LEU A 91 -27.08 -26.28 9.43
C LEU A 91 -27.09 -27.80 9.30
N ALA A 92 -25.93 -28.46 9.39
CA ALA A 92 -25.83 -29.92 9.32
C ALA A 92 -26.65 -30.61 10.41
N LYS A 93 -26.62 -30.09 11.64
CA LYS A 93 -27.44 -30.59 12.74
C LYS A 93 -28.94 -30.42 12.45
N ARG A 94 -29.37 -29.23 12.02
CA ARG A 94 -30.77 -28.96 11.68
C ARG A 94 -31.25 -29.86 10.53
N TYR A 95 -30.42 -30.08 9.51
CA TYR A 95 -30.73 -30.98 8.41
C TYR A 95 -30.88 -32.43 8.87
N SER A 96 -30.01 -32.90 9.77
CA SER A 96 -30.13 -34.22 10.39
C SER A 96 -31.41 -34.37 11.20
N ASP A 97 -31.72 -33.37 12.04
CA ASP A 97 -32.91 -33.37 12.90
C ASP A 97 -34.20 -33.31 12.07
N LEU A 98 -34.25 -32.49 11.02
CA LEU A 98 -35.38 -32.41 10.08
C LEU A 98 -35.56 -33.71 9.29
N ARG A 99 -34.47 -34.36 8.90
CA ARG A 99 -34.53 -35.65 8.20
C ARG A 99 -35.08 -36.75 9.11
N SER A 100 -34.61 -36.81 10.35
CA SER A 100 -35.16 -37.73 11.36
C SER A 100 -36.63 -37.46 11.62
N ALA A 101 -37.03 -36.19 11.74
CA ALA A 101 -38.43 -35.80 11.90
C ALA A 101 -39.28 -36.22 10.69
N ALA A 102 -38.77 -36.04 9.46
CA ALA A 102 -39.47 -36.46 8.25
C ALA A 102 -39.62 -38.00 8.16
N ASP A 103 -38.61 -38.75 8.57
CA ASP A 103 -38.65 -40.22 8.64
C ASP A 103 -39.67 -40.69 9.70
N GLU A 104 -39.72 -40.04 10.87
CA GLU A 104 -40.74 -40.31 11.89
C GLU A 104 -42.17 -39.98 11.42
N VAL A 105 -42.36 -38.86 10.72
CA VAL A 105 -43.65 -38.52 10.11
C VAL A 105 -44.04 -39.57 9.06
N SER A 106 -43.09 -40.06 8.27
CA SER A 106 -43.32 -41.15 7.30
C SER A 106 -43.77 -42.43 8.00
N ASN A 107 -43.10 -42.83 9.08
CA ASN A 107 -43.47 -44.00 9.87
C ASN A 107 -44.87 -43.86 10.47
N ILE A 108 -45.21 -42.67 11.00
CA ILE A 108 -46.55 -42.39 11.54
C ILE A 108 -47.62 -42.45 10.43
N LEU A 109 -47.30 -41.98 9.22
CA LEU A 109 -48.19 -42.10 8.07
C LEU A 109 -48.38 -43.57 7.67
N GLU A 110 -47.35 -44.41 7.70
CA GLU A 110 -47.47 -45.85 7.45
C GLU A 110 -48.30 -46.57 8.53
N GLU A 111 -48.11 -46.23 9.81
CA GLU A 111 -48.93 -46.73 10.91
C GLU A 111 -50.41 -46.34 10.72
N ASN A 112 -50.67 -45.07 10.40
CA ASN A 112 -52.02 -44.59 10.13
C ASN A 112 -52.62 -45.24 8.88
N ARG A 113 -51.81 -45.54 7.85
CA ARG A 113 -52.22 -46.30 6.67
C ARG A 113 -52.69 -47.70 7.06
N ASN A 114 -51.93 -48.40 7.89
CA ASN A 114 -52.28 -49.75 8.35
C ASN A 114 -53.56 -49.75 9.20
N ILE A 115 -53.74 -48.73 10.06
CA ILE A 115 -54.94 -48.59 10.90
C ILE A 115 -56.18 -48.28 10.05
N LEU A 116 -56.07 -47.39 9.05
CA LEU A 116 -57.22 -46.87 8.30
C LEU A 116 -57.59 -47.71 7.06
N LEU A 117 -56.62 -48.33 6.37
CA LEU A 117 -56.84 -49.05 5.10
C LEU A 117 -56.86 -50.58 5.24
N SER A 118 -57.07 -51.11 6.44
CA SER A 118 -57.10 -52.56 6.70
C SER A 118 -58.13 -53.36 5.88
N ASN A 119 -59.01 -52.76 5.05
CA ASN A 119 -59.99 -53.56 4.28
C ASN A 119 -60.44 -53.13 2.87
N LYS A 120 -60.21 -51.92 2.30
CA LYS A 120 -60.55 -51.63 0.88
C LYS A 120 -59.73 -50.49 0.27
N GLU A 121 -59.47 -50.61 -1.03
CA GLU A 121 -58.87 -49.57 -1.89
C GLU A 121 -59.76 -48.32 -1.97
N GLU A 122 -59.56 -47.36 -1.08
CA GLU A 122 -60.09 -45.99 -1.23
C GLU A 122 -58.94 -44.99 -1.31
N ASN A 123 -58.21 -45.06 -2.42
CA ASN A 123 -57.01 -44.25 -2.67
C ASN A 123 -57.29 -42.73 -2.58
N ASN A 124 -58.50 -42.28 -2.95
CA ASN A 124 -58.85 -40.86 -2.94
C ASN A 124 -58.99 -40.25 -1.54
N LYS A 125 -59.55 -40.97 -0.57
CA LYS A 125 -59.73 -40.44 0.80
C LYS A 125 -58.43 -40.46 1.58
N TRP A 126 -57.59 -41.48 1.31
CA TRP A 126 -56.22 -41.53 1.81
C TRP A 126 -55.37 -40.38 1.26
N ALA A 127 -55.49 -40.06 -0.03
CA ALA A 127 -54.85 -38.89 -0.62
C ALA A 127 -55.28 -37.60 0.08
N SER A 128 -56.58 -37.41 0.34
CA SER A 128 -57.07 -36.23 1.08
C SER A 128 -56.56 -36.17 2.53
N TYR A 129 -56.32 -37.31 3.19
CA TYR A 129 -55.71 -37.35 4.52
C TYR A 129 -54.22 -37.00 4.48
N ILE A 130 -53.48 -37.50 3.49
CA ILE A 130 -52.08 -37.11 3.27
C ILE A 130 -52.00 -35.61 2.99
N ASP A 131 -52.88 -35.07 2.14
CA ASP A 131 -52.93 -33.63 1.85
C ASP A 131 -53.19 -32.82 3.12
N PHE A 132 -54.04 -33.29 4.03
CA PHE A 132 -54.26 -32.63 5.34
C PHE A 132 -53.00 -32.65 6.22
N VAL A 133 -52.23 -33.74 6.25
CA VAL A 133 -50.97 -33.80 7.00
C VAL A 133 -49.88 -32.95 6.32
N ASP A 134 -49.86 -32.91 4.99
CA ASP A 134 -48.97 -32.08 4.16
C ASP A 134 -49.13 -30.60 4.49
N GLU A 135 -50.37 -30.11 4.60
CA GLU A 135 -50.69 -28.72 5.02
C GLU A 135 -50.20 -28.42 6.45
N ILE A 136 -50.31 -29.39 7.37
CA ILE A 136 -49.79 -29.23 8.73
C ILE A 136 -48.26 -29.09 8.68
N VAL A 137 -47.56 -30.00 8.00
CA VAL A 137 -46.09 -29.96 7.86
C VAL A 137 -45.66 -28.64 7.22
N MET A 138 -46.35 -28.21 6.16
CA MET A 138 -46.11 -26.95 5.48
C MET A 138 -46.23 -25.75 6.42
N SER A 139 -47.28 -25.69 7.26
CA SER A 139 -47.48 -24.60 8.22
C SER A 139 -46.35 -24.51 9.25
N TYR A 140 -45.82 -25.64 9.72
CA TYR A 140 -44.71 -25.67 10.67
C TYR A 140 -43.37 -25.32 10.00
N LEU A 141 -43.14 -25.75 8.76
CA LEU A 141 -41.95 -25.34 7.98
C LEU A 141 -41.97 -23.84 7.70
N TYR A 142 -43.13 -23.30 7.32
CA TYR A 142 -43.34 -21.87 7.16
C TYR A 142 -43.05 -21.10 8.45
N GLN A 143 -43.59 -21.56 9.58
CA GLN A 143 -43.33 -20.93 10.88
C GLN A 143 -41.86 -21.02 11.30
N SER A 144 -41.15 -22.11 10.97
CA SER A 144 -39.70 -22.25 11.22
C SER A 144 -38.88 -21.22 10.43
N VAL A 145 -39.20 -21.04 9.14
CA VAL A 145 -38.55 -20.03 8.29
C VAL A 145 -38.89 -18.62 8.77
N GLY A 146 -40.18 -18.35 9.01
CA GLY A 146 -40.67 -17.06 9.51
C GLY A 146 -40.07 -16.68 10.87
N CYS A 147 -39.93 -17.63 11.80
CA CYS A 147 -39.27 -17.40 13.09
C CYS A 147 -37.78 -17.04 12.91
N SER A 148 -37.08 -17.73 12.01
CA SER A 148 -35.65 -17.51 11.77
C SER A 148 -35.38 -16.18 11.04
N LEU A 149 -36.18 -15.84 10.04
CA LEU A 149 -36.06 -14.56 9.31
C LEU A 149 -36.57 -13.40 10.16
N GLY A 150 -37.69 -13.58 10.88
CA GLY A 150 -38.23 -12.61 11.83
C GLY A 150 -37.24 -12.28 12.94
N TYR A 151 -36.50 -13.28 13.45
CA TYR A 151 -35.42 -13.04 14.43
C TYR A 151 -34.35 -12.08 13.89
N ILE A 152 -33.90 -12.27 12.64
CA ILE A 152 -32.92 -11.37 12.01
C ILE A 152 -33.52 -9.97 11.84
N ASN A 153 -34.76 -9.88 11.35
CA ASN A 153 -35.42 -8.60 11.09
C ASN A 153 -35.69 -7.80 12.38
N GLU A 154 -36.18 -8.45 13.44
CA GLU A 154 -36.38 -7.83 14.77
C GLU A 154 -35.05 -7.32 15.35
N HIS A 155 -33.96 -8.02 15.09
CA HIS A 155 -32.62 -7.61 15.50
C HIS A 155 -32.02 -6.49 14.65
N MET A 156 -32.55 -6.23 13.45
CA MET A 156 -32.19 -5.10 12.59
C MET A 156 -33.05 -3.85 12.85
N ASP A 157 -34.13 -3.97 13.61
CA ASP A 157 -34.97 -2.84 14.00
C ASP A 157 -34.31 -2.01 15.11
N ALA A 158 -33.96 -0.77 14.79
CA ALA A 158 -33.34 0.19 15.69
C ALA A 158 -34.20 0.50 16.94
N THR A 159 -35.53 0.32 16.87
CA THR A 159 -36.44 0.62 17.99
C THR A 159 -36.30 -0.38 19.14
N ASN A 160 -35.84 -1.60 18.86
CA ASN A 160 -35.72 -2.67 19.84
C ASN A 160 -34.49 -2.53 20.76
N ASN A 161 -33.55 -1.64 20.44
CA ASN A 161 -32.36 -1.33 21.24
C ASN A 161 -31.57 -2.59 21.68
N LEU A 162 -31.41 -3.52 20.74
CA LEU A 162 -30.67 -4.76 20.95
C LEU A 162 -29.18 -4.52 20.63
N ALA A 163 -28.28 -5.30 21.23
CA ALA A 163 -26.85 -5.12 20.94
C ALA A 163 -26.53 -5.53 19.48
N PRO A 164 -25.46 -4.97 18.87
CA PRO A 164 -25.13 -5.23 17.47
C PRO A 164 -25.03 -6.71 17.14
N LEU A 165 -25.65 -7.10 16.01
CA LEU A 165 -25.70 -8.48 15.53
C LEU A 165 -24.52 -8.80 14.60
N PHE A 166 -24.06 -7.80 13.83
CA PHE A 166 -23.00 -7.94 12.83
C PHE A 166 -21.86 -6.95 13.09
N GLU A 167 -20.64 -7.35 12.76
CA GLU A 167 -19.44 -6.50 12.84
C GLU A 167 -18.67 -6.54 11.51
N SER A 168 -18.22 -5.37 11.06
CA SER A 168 -17.19 -5.23 10.02
C SER A 168 -16.00 -4.44 10.55
N GLN A 169 -14.79 -4.86 10.21
CA GLN A 169 -13.55 -4.19 10.59
C GLN A 169 -13.11 -3.26 9.48
N LEU A 170 -12.83 -2.00 9.83
CA LEU A 170 -12.19 -1.05 8.94
C LEU A 170 -10.68 -1.24 9.00
N LYS A 171 -10.04 -1.59 7.88
CA LYS A 171 -8.57 -1.73 7.80
C LYS A 171 -8.00 -0.83 6.72
N LEU A 172 -6.82 -0.28 6.99
CA LEU A 172 -6.03 0.42 5.99
C LEU A 172 -5.13 -0.59 5.28
N MET A 173 -5.42 -0.87 4.01
CA MET A 173 -4.61 -1.71 3.12
C MET A 173 -4.11 -0.83 1.98
N GLU A 174 -2.93 -0.25 2.14
CA GLU A 174 -2.34 0.70 1.18
C GLU A 174 -2.50 0.18 -0.27
N PRO A 175 -3.17 0.93 -1.18
CA PRO A 175 -3.57 2.34 -1.09
C PRO A 175 -5.01 2.61 -0.58
N ASN A 176 -5.80 1.59 -0.27
CA ASN A 176 -7.25 1.70 -0.04
C ASN A 176 -7.66 1.44 1.42
N ILE A 177 -8.78 2.06 1.80
CA ILE A 177 -9.50 1.70 3.02
C ILE A 177 -10.46 0.57 2.68
N VAL A 178 -10.37 -0.55 3.41
CA VAL A 178 -11.11 -1.78 3.10
C VAL A 178 -11.89 -2.25 4.32
N PHE A 179 -13.14 -2.64 4.09
CA PHE A 179 -13.98 -3.30 5.09
C PHE A 179 -13.76 -4.81 5.06
N ILE A 180 -13.72 -5.43 6.24
CA ILE A 180 -13.64 -6.89 6.38
C ILE A 180 -14.72 -7.35 7.35
N PRO A 181 -15.80 -8.01 6.89
CA PRO A 181 -16.11 -8.37 5.49
C PRO A 181 -16.36 -7.15 4.59
N SER A 182 -16.14 -7.30 3.28
CA SER A 182 -16.32 -6.23 2.30
C SER A 182 -17.78 -5.77 2.26
N LEU A 183 -18.01 -4.47 2.15
CA LEU A 183 -19.36 -3.88 2.00
C LEU A 183 -19.75 -3.67 0.53
N ASP A 184 -18.86 -4.02 -0.40
CA ASP A 184 -19.13 -3.86 -1.82
C ASP A 184 -20.18 -4.88 -2.29
N SER A 185 -21.19 -4.41 -3.03
CA SER A 185 -22.25 -5.25 -3.59
C SER A 185 -21.75 -6.20 -4.68
N THR A 186 -20.57 -5.94 -5.25
CA THR A 186 -19.98 -6.75 -6.32
C THR A 186 -19.11 -7.91 -5.81
N ASP A 187 -18.76 -7.91 -4.52
CA ASP A 187 -17.87 -8.91 -3.93
C ASP A 187 -18.66 -10.19 -3.55
N PRO A 188 -18.31 -11.37 -4.11
CA PRO A 188 -18.95 -12.63 -3.75
C PRO A 188 -18.74 -13.02 -2.28
N GLU A 189 -17.69 -12.53 -1.61
CA GLU A 189 -17.44 -12.75 -0.17
C GLU A 189 -17.88 -11.53 0.68
N GLY A 190 -18.59 -10.58 0.07
CA GLY A 190 -19.09 -9.39 0.74
C GLY A 190 -20.20 -9.66 1.76
N PHE A 191 -20.40 -8.71 2.67
CA PHE A 191 -21.41 -8.76 3.73
C PHE A 191 -22.82 -9.04 3.18
N LYS A 192 -23.21 -8.39 2.08
CA LYS A 192 -24.49 -8.63 1.41
C LYS A 192 -24.64 -10.06 0.90
N SER A 193 -23.55 -10.67 0.41
CA SER A 193 -23.52 -12.08 0.00
C SER A 193 -23.71 -13.00 1.22
N ILE A 194 -23.02 -12.72 2.32
CA ILE A 194 -23.17 -13.47 3.58
C ILE A 194 -24.61 -13.43 4.10
N ILE A 195 -25.27 -12.27 4.06
CA ILE A 195 -26.69 -12.14 4.46
C ILE A 195 -27.60 -12.91 3.52
N ASN A 196 -27.40 -12.80 2.20
CA ASN A 196 -28.16 -13.58 1.22
C ASN A 196 -27.99 -15.08 1.43
N ASP A 197 -26.77 -15.54 1.69
CA ASP A 197 -26.48 -16.94 1.97
C ASP A 197 -27.14 -17.41 3.28
N LEU A 198 -27.23 -16.57 4.31
CA LEU A 198 -27.95 -16.89 5.53
C LEU A 198 -29.45 -17.05 5.26
N ILE A 199 -30.06 -16.11 4.52
CA ILE A 199 -31.48 -16.18 4.13
C ILE A 199 -31.74 -17.43 3.29
N ASN A 200 -30.92 -17.68 2.27
CA ASN A 200 -31.04 -18.86 1.40
C ASN A 200 -30.85 -20.15 2.20
N SER A 201 -29.87 -20.20 3.12
CA SER A 201 -29.66 -21.37 4.00
C SER A 201 -30.87 -21.65 4.89
N ILE A 202 -31.55 -20.61 5.39
CA ILE A 202 -32.80 -20.77 6.17
C ILE A 202 -33.89 -21.37 5.29
N ILE A 203 -34.08 -20.85 4.08
CA ILE A 203 -35.10 -21.34 3.14
C ILE A 203 -34.76 -22.78 2.70
N ASP A 204 -33.49 -23.09 2.46
CA ASP A 204 -33.02 -24.41 2.04
C ASP A 204 -33.28 -25.51 3.07
N THR A 205 -33.45 -25.18 4.36
CA THR A 205 -33.89 -26.15 5.37
C THR A 205 -35.22 -26.83 5.01
N THR A 206 -36.10 -26.13 4.29
CA THR A 206 -37.39 -26.65 3.86
C THR A 206 -37.28 -27.65 2.71
N SER A 207 -36.17 -27.63 1.97
CA SER A 207 -35.94 -28.56 0.83
C SER A 207 -35.61 -29.99 1.27
N VAL A 208 -35.19 -30.18 2.52
CA VAL A 208 -34.81 -31.51 3.04
C VAL A 208 -36.03 -32.40 3.30
N VAL A 209 -37.17 -31.80 3.59
CA VAL A 209 -38.42 -32.54 3.75
C VAL A 209 -39.02 -32.78 2.36
N ARG A 210 -39.11 -34.05 1.95
CA ARG A 210 -39.82 -34.41 0.71
C ARG A 210 -41.30 -34.21 0.90
N ARG A 211 -41.99 -33.77 -0.16
CA ARG A 211 -43.44 -33.61 -0.13
C ARG A 211 -44.12 -34.95 0.08
N PHE A 212 -45.08 -34.98 1.00
CA PHE A 212 -45.85 -36.18 1.32
C PHE A 212 -47.05 -36.33 0.38
N SER A 213 -47.65 -35.21 -0.03
CA SER A 213 -48.74 -35.18 -1.02
C SER A 213 -48.30 -35.71 -2.38
N ILE A 214 -49.15 -36.56 -2.98
CA ILE A 214 -49.00 -37.10 -4.34
C ILE A 214 -49.70 -36.20 -5.37
N THR A 215 -50.58 -35.29 -4.92
CA THR A 215 -51.43 -34.44 -5.77
C THR A 215 -50.78 -33.10 -6.12
N LYS A 216 -49.74 -32.69 -5.39
CA LYS A 216 -49.05 -31.41 -5.55
C LYS A 216 -47.64 -31.60 -6.09
N ASP A 217 -47.33 -30.94 -7.19
CA ASP A 217 -46.04 -31.09 -7.90
C ASP A 217 -44.92 -30.18 -7.37
N LEU A 218 -45.27 -29.08 -6.69
CA LEU A 218 -44.29 -28.12 -6.15
C LEU A 218 -43.62 -28.66 -4.90
N SER A 219 -42.35 -28.32 -4.67
CA SER A 219 -41.68 -28.58 -3.39
C SER A 219 -42.14 -27.61 -2.30
N TYR A 220 -41.97 -27.97 -1.03
CA TYR A 220 -42.24 -27.04 0.08
C TYR A 220 -41.42 -25.75 -0.03
N LYS A 221 -40.19 -25.85 -0.53
CA LYS A 221 -39.29 -24.70 -0.72
C LYS A 221 -39.89 -23.68 -1.69
N GLU A 222 -40.31 -24.10 -2.88
CA GLU A 222 -40.84 -23.22 -3.91
C GLU A 222 -42.13 -22.52 -3.45
N GLU A 223 -42.97 -23.21 -2.69
CA GLU A 223 -44.23 -22.67 -2.18
C GLU A 223 -44.01 -21.68 -1.03
N ILE A 224 -42.97 -21.89 -0.20
CA ILE A 224 -42.57 -20.96 0.87
C ILE A 224 -41.85 -19.73 0.29
N GLU A 225 -41.01 -19.91 -0.73
CA GLU A 225 -40.28 -18.83 -1.40
C GLU A 225 -41.22 -17.92 -2.21
N ALA A 226 -42.32 -18.45 -2.73
CA ALA A 226 -43.37 -17.69 -3.41
C ALA A 226 -44.32 -16.93 -2.46
N ASN A 227 -44.21 -17.14 -1.15
CA ASN A 227 -45.08 -16.48 -0.18
C ASN A 227 -44.68 -15.00 -0.01
N GLN A 228 -45.66 -14.10 -0.14
CA GLN A 228 -45.44 -12.65 -0.06
C GLN A 228 -44.83 -12.21 1.27
N ASP A 229 -45.25 -12.76 2.40
CA ASP A 229 -44.73 -12.37 3.71
C ASP A 229 -43.22 -12.65 3.83
N ILE A 230 -42.74 -13.76 3.25
CA ILE A 230 -41.31 -14.13 3.26
C ILE A 230 -40.51 -13.25 2.30
N ILE A 231 -41.09 -12.92 1.14
CA ILE A 231 -40.52 -11.99 0.18
C ILE A 231 -40.38 -10.59 0.81
N ASP A 232 -41.40 -10.15 1.54
CA ASP A 232 -41.41 -8.85 2.23
C ASP A 232 -40.33 -8.80 3.32
N ILE A 233 -40.27 -9.81 4.21
CA ILE A 233 -39.22 -9.89 5.24
C ILE A 233 -37.81 -9.93 4.62
N LYS A 234 -37.62 -10.70 3.54
CA LYS A 234 -36.34 -10.75 2.82
C LYS A 234 -35.97 -9.38 2.25
N THR A 235 -36.94 -8.69 1.66
CA THR A 235 -36.74 -7.36 1.06
C THR A 235 -36.39 -6.33 2.14
N ASP A 236 -37.08 -6.34 3.27
CA ASP A 236 -36.81 -5.45 4.40
C ASP A 236 -35.40 -5.63 4.96
N ILE A 237 -34.97 -6.90 5.16
CA ILE A 237 -33.60 -7.21 5.61
C ILE A 237 -32.56 -6.65 4.63
N LEU A 238 -32.76 -6.86 3.32
CA LEU A 238 -31.82 -6.40 2.30
C LEU A 238 -31.78 -4.87 2.18
N LEU A 239 -32.92 -4.20 2.30
CA LEU A 239 -33.00 -2.74 2.31
C LEU A 239 -32.27 -2.14 3.52
N ASN A 240 -32.47 -2.72 4.70
CA ASN A 240 -31.75 -2.28 5.91
C ASN A 240 -30.23 -2.45 5.78
N VAL A 241 -29.78 -3.55 5.15
CA VAL A 241 -28.37 -3.79 4.84
C VAL A 241 -27.83 -2.73 3.87
N ASP A 242 -28.56 -2.42 2.80
CA ASP A 242 -28.14 -1.43 1.82
C ASP A 242 -28.02 -0.02 2.43
N LEU A 243 -28.97 0.38 3.29
CA LEU A 243 -28.92 1.65 4.02
C LEU A 243 -27.68 1.75 4.94
N VAL A 244 -27.36 0.68 5.68
CA VAL A 244 -26.16 0.64 6.52
C VAL A 244 -24.88 0.69 5.70
N ILE A 245 -24.86 0.06 4.53
CA ILE A 245 -23.70 0.08 3.63
C ILE A 245 -23.44 1.53 3.16
N GLU A 246 -24.48 2.23 2.71
CA GLU A 246 -24.37 3.64 2.29
C GLU A 246 -23.84 4.53 3.43
N GLU A 247 -24.43 4.46 4.62
CA GLU A 247 -23.98 5.25 5.78
C GLU A 247 -22.55 4.90 6.22
N ALA A 248 -22.16 3.63 6.11
CA ALA A 248 -20.80 3.19 6.45
C ALA A 248 -19.76 3.74 5.46
N TYR A 249 -20.09 3.83 4.17
CA TYR A 249 -19.23 4.46 3.16
C TYR A 249 -19.17 5.98 3.32
N GLU A 250 -20.29 6.66 3.58
CA GLU A 250 -20.30 8.10 3.88
C GLU A 250 -19.44 8.42 5.12
N PHE A 251 -19.49 7.56 6.14
CA PHE A 251 -18.62 7.69 7.30
C PHE A 251 -17.13 7.52 6.93
N CYS A 252 -16.82 6.63 5.98
CA CYS A 252 -15.45 6.43 5.52
C CYS A 252 -14.92 7.58 4.66
N ASP A 253 -15.80 8.26 3.91
CA ASP A 253 -15.43 9.44 3.13
C ASP A 253 -14.89 10.57 4.03
N GLY A 254 -15.33 10.63 5.29
CA GLY A 254 -14.76 11.52 6.31
C GLY A 254 -13.25 11.30 6.54
N PHE A 255 -12.71 10.11 6.27
CA PHE A 255 -11.28 9.82 6.43
C PHE A 255 -10.45 10.12 5.18
N GLN A 256 -11.06 10.47 4.05
CA GLN A 256 -10.33 10.82 2.82
C GLN A 256 -9.42 12.04 3.00
N GLY A 257 -9.72 12.92 3.97
CA GLY A 257 -8.84 14.03 4.34
C GLY A 257 -7.45 13.60 4.84
N TYR A 258 -7.32 12.36 5.33
CA TYR A 258 -6.05 11.79 5.78
C TYR A 258 -5.30 11.03 4.68
N SER A 259 -5.84 10.97 3.45
CA SER A 259 -5.34 10.12 2.37
C SER A 259 -3.89 10.39 1.96
N TYR A 260 -3.44 11.64 2.04
CA TYR A 260 -2.05 12.03 1.79
C TYR A 260 -1.04 11.25 2.64
N LEU A 261 -1.42 10.81 3.85
CA LEU A 261 -0.51 10.08 4.74
C LEU A 261 -0.10 8.71 4.21
N TRP A 262 -0.93 8.05 3.41
CA TRP A 262 -0.65 6.71 2.87
C TRP A 262 -0.52 6.66 1.35
N LEU A 263 -0.96 7.70 0.65
CA LEU A 263 -0.76 7.83 -0.80
C LEU A 263 0.59 8.45 -1.15
N ASP A 264 1.09 9.39 -0.34
CA ASP A 264 2.32 10.10 -0.66
C ASP A 264 3.57 9.30 -0.29
N ASP A 265 4.59 9.37 -1.16
CA ASP A 265 5.90 8.80 -0.87
C ASP A 265 6.64 9.67 0.14
N ARG A 266 6.77 9.12 1.35
CA ARG A 266 7.62 9.58 2.44
C ARG A 266 8.97 10.14 1.98
N THR A 267 9.70 9.42 1.13
CA THR A 267 11.04 9.85 0.73
C THR A 267 11.02 11.10 -0.16
N GLN A 268 10.07 11.17 -1.09
CA GLN A 268 9.89 12.32 -1.96
C GLN A 268 9.41 13.54 -1.19
N TYR A 269 8.49 13.36 -0.24
CA TYR A 269 8.04 14.44 0.64
C TYR A 269 9.20 15.03 1.45
N LEU A 270 10.10 14.18 1.98
CA LEU A 270 11.30 14.66 2.68
C LEU A 270 12.23 15.43 1.74
N GLU A 271 12.50 14.94 0.53
CA GLU A 271 13.36 15.64 -0.43
C GLU A 271 12.77 17.00 -0.84
N GLN A 272 11.46 17.06 -1.05
CA GLN A 272 10.75 18.31 -1.33
C GLN A 272 10.86 19.28 -0.15
N PHE A 273 10.67 18.78 1.07
CA PHE A 273 10.82 19.57 2.28
C PHE A 273 12.25 20.09 2.45
N LEU A 274 13.27 19.28 2.18
CA LEU A 274 14.68 19.69 2.24
C LEU A 274 15.04 20.75 1.21
N LYS A 275 14.35 20.77 0.07
CA LYS A 275 14.61 21.71 -1.01
C LYS A 275 13.86 23.04 -0.85
N TYR A 276 12.64 23.00 -0.33
CA TYR A 276 11.72 24.15 -0.35
C TYR A 276 11.20 24.57 1.02
N SER A 277 11.57 23.88 2.10
CA SER A 277 11.17 24.20 3.48
C SER A 277 9.69 23.98 3.83
N ARG A 278 8.86 23.65 2.84
CA ARG A 278 7.42 23.44 2.94
C ARG A 278 7.01 22.36 1.94
N PRO A 279 5.96 21.57 2.23
CA PRO A 279 5.35 20.73 1.21
C PRO A 279 4.82 21.61 0.08
N LEU A 280 5.14 21.28 -1.16
CA LEU A 280 4.59 21.99 -2.32
C LEU A 280 3.16 21.52 -2.55
N THR A 281 2.25 22.44 -2.86
CA THR A 281 0.96 22.04 -3.42
C THR A 281 1.17 21.41 -4.79
N ASN A 282 0.21 20.56 -5.22
CA ASN A 282 0.26 19.91 -6.54
C ASN A 282 0.42 20.93 -7.69
N GLU A 283 -0.17 22.12 -7.55
CA GLU A 283 -0.03 23.24 -8.49
C GLU A 283 1.40 23.82 -8.51
N GLU A 284 2.06 23.94 -7.35
CA GLU A 284 3.45 24.40 -7.27
C GLU A 284 4.44 23.34 -7.78
N MET A 285 4.13 22.04 -7.66
CA MET A 285 4.92 20.96 -8.24
C MET A 285 4.89 20.98 -9.78
N GLU A 286 3.73 21.26 -10.38
CA GLU A 286 3.60 21.43 -11.83
C GLU A 286 4.42 22.63 -12.33
N LEU A 287 4.40 23.75 -11.60
CA LEU A 287 5.20 24.94 -11.93
C LEU A 287 6.72 24.68 -11.85
N VAL A 288 7.18 23.85 -10.91
CA VAL A 288 8.59 23.40 -10.83
C VAL A 288 8.95 22.48 -12.00
N MET A 289 8.04 21.59 -12.42
CA MET A 289 8.25 20.73 -13.60
C MET A 289 8.38 21.53 -14.90
N VAL A 290 7.61 22.62 -15.02
CA VAL A 290 7.62 23.53 -16.17
C VAL A 290 8.77 24.55 -16.12
N ASN A 291 9.52 24.58 -15.01
CA ASN A 291 10.66 25.47 -14.79
C ASN A 291 10.28 26.97 -14.92
N ASP A 292 9.09 27.33 -14.42
CA ASP A 292 8.54 28.68 -14.49
C ASP A 292 9.19 29.62 -13.44
N LEU A 293 9.25 30.92 -13.73
CA LEU A 293 9.79 31.96 -12.85
C LEU A 293 8.96 32.13 -11.55
N ALA A 294 7.72 31.64 -11.53
CA ALA A 294 6.84 31.60 -10.36
C ALA A 294 7.08 30.35 -9.47
N ALA A 295 7.99 29.45 -9.85
CA ALA A 295 8.31 28.27 -9.07
C ALA A 295 8.88 28.65 -7.68
N PRO A 296 8.54 27.92 -6.60
CA PRO A 296 9.08 28.16 -5.27
C PRO A 296 10.61 28.20 -5.30
N GLN A 297 11.21 29.20 -4.67
CA GLN A 297 12.67 29.28 -4.58
C GLN A 297 13.20 28.23 -3.61
N CYS A 298 14.37 27.67 -3.90
CA CYS A 298 15.02 26.71 -3.02
C CYS A 298 15.42 27.40 -1.72
N THR A 299 14.65 27.19 -0.67
CA THR A 299 14.95 27.63 0.69
C THR A 299 15.21 26.40 1.54
N PRO A 300 16.47 26.13 1.93
CA PRO A 300 16.77 25.02 2.83
C PRO A 300 16.03 25.23 4.16
N PRO A 301 15.40 24.19 4.72
CA PRO A 301 14.60 24.31 5.93
C PRO A 301 15.40 24.78 7.13
N LYS A 302 14.83 25.76 7.83
CA LYS A 302 15.32 26.20 9.13
C LYS A 302 14.81 25.27 10.23
N MET A 303 15.52 25.23 11.35
CA MET A 303 15.17 24.41 12.53
C MET A 303 13.71 24.53 12.95
N GLU A 304 13.17 25.75 12.97
CA GLU A 304 11.79 25.99 13.40
C GLU A 304 10.74 25.32 12.50
N GLN A 305 11.05 25.14 11.22
CA GLN A 305 10.16 24.48 10.28
C GLN A 305 10.18 22.96 10.47
N PHE A 306 11.32 22.38 10.86
CA PHE A 306 11.36 20.99 11.29
C PHE A 306 10.52 20.77 12.55
N ARG A 307 10.64 21.68 13.54
CA ARG A 307 9.83 21.65 14.77
C ARG A 307 8.34 21.73 14.44
N GLU A 308 7.92 22.70 13.64
CA GLU A 308 6.52 22.88 13.25
C GLU A 308 5.96 21.64 12.53
N GLN A 309 6.72 21.02 11.62
CA GLN A 309 6.28 19.80 10.95
C GLN A 309 6.16 18.62 11.91
N ILE A 310 7.13 18.43 12.82
CA ILE A 310 7.07 17.37 13.84
C ILE A 310 5.85 17.60 14.75
N ASP A 311 5.66 18.82 15.25
CA ASP A 311 4.51 19.20 16.08
C ASP A 311 3.18 18.97 15.34
N ASN A 312 3.11 19.25 14.04
CA ASN A 312 1.93 18.98 13.23
C ASN A 312 1.61 17.48 13.17
N PHE A 313 2.61 16.61 12.97
CA PHE A 313 2.39 15.16 12.99
C PHE A 313 2.08 14.62 14.39
N GLU A 314 2.63 15.22 15.46
CA GLU A 314 2.27 14.87 16.84
C GLU A 314 0.84 15.27 17.18
N ASN A 315 0.43 16.49 16.79
CA ASN A 315 -0.93 16.97 16.93
C ASN A 315 -1.92 16.08 16.17
N LEU A 316 -1.58 15.72 14.94
CA LEU A 316 -2.35 14.78 14.13
C LEU A 316 -2.45 13.39 14.79
N SER A 317 -1.36 12.90 15.38
CA SER A 317 -1.37 11.66 16.17
C SER A 317 -2.32 11.78 17.37
N ASN A 318 -2.31 12.90 18.08
CA ASN A 318 -3.18 13.16 19.23
C ASN A 318 -4.67 13.28 18.83
N GLU A 319 -4.96 13.88 17.67
CA GLU A 319 -6.32 13.92 17.10
C GLU A 319 -6.81 12.52 16.74
N VAL A 320 -5.97 11.73 16.07
CA VAL A 320 -6.28 10.34 15.70
C VAL A 320 -6.44 9.46 16.93
N GLU A 321 -5.70 9.71 18.00
CA GLU A 321 -5.83 8.98 19.26
C GLU A 321 -7.18 9.24 19.95
N LYS A 322 -7.73 10.45 19.82
CA LYS A 322 -9.08 10.80 20.32
C LYS A 322 -10.21 10.25 19.46
N MET A 323 -9.92 9.72 18.27
CA MET A 323 -10.96 9.13 17.42
C MET A 323 -11.62 7.93 18.08
N GLN A 324 -12.93 7.81 17.80
CA GLN A 324 -13.76 6.71 18.27
C GLN A 324 -13.23 5.39 17.71
N GLU A 325 -13.15 4.39 18.59
CA GLU A 325 -12.64 3.08 18.25
C GLU A 325 -13.69 2.17 17.63
N GLU A 326 -14.97 2.48 17.87
CA GLU A 326 -16.12 1.69 17.44
C GLU A 326 -17.27 2.64 17.11
N LYS A 327 -17.94 2.38 15.98
CA LYS A 327 -19.14 3.10 15.56
C LYS A 327 -20.26 2.10 15.36
N ILE A 328 -21.44 2.37 15.92
CA ILE A 328 -22.62 1.53 15.77
C ILE A 328 -23.62 2.28 14.88
N PHE A 329 -24.07 1.61 13.82
CA PHE A 329 -25.10 2.06 12.89
C PHE A 329 -26.40 1.33 13.19
N HIS A 330 -27.50 2.10 13.29
CA HIS A 330 -28.86 1.58 13.52
C HIS A 330 -29.00 0.57 14.68
N MET A 331 -28.08 0.61 15.65
CA MET A 331 -27.98 -0.30 16.81
C MET A 331 -27.67 -1.77 16.51
N TRP A 332 -27.70 -2.21 15.24
CA TRP A 332 -27.51 -3.60 14.86
C TRP A 332 -26.20 -3.88 14.12
N PHE A 333 -25.56 -2.87 13.51
CA PHE A 333 -24.32 -3.03 12.76
C PHE A 333 -23.16 -2.27 13.42
N LYS A 334 -22.07 -2.97 13.74
CA LYS A 334 -20.88 -2.39 14.38
C LYS A 334 -19.73 -2.30 13.37
N VAL A 335 -19.16 -1.11 13.21
CA VAL A 335 -17.87 -0.92 12.52
C VAL A 335 -16.77 -0.76 13.55
N ASN A 336 -15.80 -1.66 13.49
CA ASN A 336 -14.62 -1.62 14.35
C ASN A 336 -13.50 -0.84 13.65
N ILE A 337 -13.17 0.33 14.20
CA ILE A 337 -12.22 1.29 13.64
C ILE A 337 -10.83 1.10 14.28
N LYS A 338 -10.71 0.32 15.36
CA LYS A 338 -9.43 0.05 16.04
C LYS A 338 -8.29 -0.34 15.09
N PRO A 339 -8.45 -1.31 14.16
CA PRO A 339 -7.34 -1.68 13.28
C PRO A 339 -6.96 -0.56 12.31
N PHE A 340 -7.92 0.20 11.77
CA PHE A 340 -7.66 1.40 10.97
C PHE A 340 -6.92 2.48 11.78
N LYS A 341 -7.42 2.82 12.97
CA LYS A 341 -6.80 3.80 13.89
C LYS A 341 -5.36 3.43 14.21
N GLN A 342 -5.10 2.16 14.54
CA GLN A 342 -3.74 1.67 14.80
C GLN A 342 -2.83 1.77 13.58
N ALA A 343 -3.33 1.41 12.39
CA ALA A 343 -2.58 1.54 11.15
C ALA A 343 -2.25 3.02 10.85
N LEU A 344 -3.24 3.91 10.99
CA LEU A 344 -3.08 5.35 10.77
C LEU A 344 -2.08 5.97 11.75
N LEU A 345 -2.19 5.66 13.05
CA LEU A 345 -1.22 6.10 14.07
C LEU A 345 0.19 5.61 13.75
N ASN A 346 0.34 4.35 13.32
CA ASN A 346 1.63 3.82 12.90
C ASN A 346 2.19 4.57 11.68
N THR A 347 1.35 4.92 10.71
CA THR A 347 1.75 5.69 9.54
C THR A 347 2.19 7.11 9.95
N ILE A 348 1.43 7.81 10.78
CA ILE A 348 1.80 9.14 11.29
C ILE A 348 3.11 9.08 12.10
N ARG A 349 3.27 8.08 12.96
CA ARG A 349 4.54 7.87 13.69
C ARG A 349 5.71 7.61 12.75
N LYS A 350 5.51 6.88 11.64
CA LYS A 350 6.54 6.69 10.61
C LYS A 350 6.93 8.02 9.93
N TRP A 351 5.99 8.94 9.73
CA TRP A 351 6.24 10.28 9.21
C TRP A 351 7.09 11.11 10.19
N GLY A 352 6.67 11.23 11.44
CA GLY A 352 7.44 11.93 12.48
C GLY A 352 8.85 11.33 12.67
N ASN A 353 8.95 10.01 12.75
CA ASN A 353 10.22 9.30 12.88
C ASN A 353 11.17 9.50 11.70
N MET A 354 10.65 9.78 10.50
CA MET A 354 11.50 10.02 9.35
C MET A 354 12.22 11.37 9.42
N PHE A 355 11.53 12.45 9.81
CA PHE A 355 12.15 13.75 10.07
C PHE A 355 13.23 13.65 11.14
N ASN A 356 12.84 13.03 12.24
CA ASN A 356 13.70 12.71 13.36
C ASN A 356 14.96 11.92 12.95
N ARG A 357 14.82 10.82 12.21
CA ARG A 357 15.96 10.03 11.71
C ARG A 357 16.85 10.82 10.76
N HIS A 358 16.27 11.69 9.93
CA HIS A 358 17.05 12.58 9.07
C HIS A 358 17.86 13.59 9.89
N LEU A 359 17.27 14.18 10.95
CA LEU A 359 17.97 15.10 11.86
C LEU A 359 19.11 14.39 12.58
N VAL A 360 18.86 13.22 13.19
CA VAL A 360 19.90 12.42 13.84
C VAL A 360 21.01 12.05 12.85
N GLY A 361 20.65 11.60 11.64
CA GLY A 361 21.62 11.26 10.59
C GLY A 361 22.48 12.45 10.16
N THR A 362 21.87 13.63 9.97
CA THR A 362 22.57 14.86 9.58
C THR A 362 23.54 15.31 10.66
N VAL A 363 23.11 15.31 11.93
CA VAL A 363 23.95 15.66 13.08
C VAL A 363 25.11 14.67 13.22
N THR A 364 24.82 13.37 13.16
CA THR A 364 25.82 12.31 13.31
C THR A 364 26.85 12.35 12.18
N SER A 365 26.42 12.50 10.92
CA SER A 365 27.32 12.60 9.78
C SER A 365 28.20 13.85 9.88
N SER A 366 27.60 15.01 10.19
CA SER A 366 28.33 16.28 10.29
C SER A 366 29.38 16.25 11.40
N LEU A 367 29.05 15.71 12.58
CA LEU A 367 30.00 15.56 13.69
C LEU A 367 31.08 14.52 13.38
N CYS A 368 30.73 13.40 12.75
CA CYS A 368 31.68 12.37 12.35
C CYS A 368 32.67 12.89 11.30
N ASP A 369 32.19 13.63 10.31
CA ASP A 369 33.01 14.22 9.26
C ASP A 369 33.92 15.33 9.81
N LEU A 370 33.43 16.10 10.79
CA LEU A 370 34.26 17.07 11.51
C LEU A 370 35.34 16.37 12.35
N SER A 371 35.00 15.29 13.06
CA SER A 371 35.96 14.51 13.85
C SER A 371 37.06 13.91 12.96
N LYS A 372 36.69 13.30 11.82
CA LYS A 372 37.65 12.78 10.84
C LYS A 372 38.55 13.88 10.30
N PHE A 373 37.97 15.05 10.00
CA PHE A 373 38.73 16.20 9.53
C PHE A 373 39.73 16.69 10.59
N ILE A 374 39.30 16.90 11.83
CA ILE A 374 40.15 17.34 12.95
C ILE A 374 41.33 16.37 13.13
N ARG A 375 41.07 15.06 13.17
CA ARG A 375 42.13 14.06 13.29
C ARG A 375 43.13 14.14 12.13
N SER A 376 42.65 14.24 10.89
CA SER A 376 43.51 14.35 9.72
C SER A 376 44.31 15.67 9.69
N ALA A 377 43.72 16.76 10.17
CA ALA A 377 44.37 18.06 10.24
C ALA A 377 45.44 18.08 11.34
N ASP A 378 45.16 17.53 12.53
CA ASP A 378 46.14 17.43 13.62
C ASP A 378 47.32 16.53 13.23
N GLU A 379 47.06 15.36 12.64
CA GLU A 379 48.11 14.46 12.12
C GLU A 379 48.96 15.16 11.04
N GLY A 380 48.32 15.89 10.13
CA GLY A 380 49.01 16.64 9.08
C GLY A 380 49.83 17.81 9.59
N LEU A 381 49.33 18.54 10.60
CA LEU A 381 50.01 19.71 11.18
C LEU A 381 51.16 19.33 12.13
N GLN A 382 51.07 18.17 12.79
CA GLN A 382 52.13 17.66 13.67
C GLN A 382 53.31 17.01 12.92
N GLN A 383 53.19 16.85 11.59
CA GLN A 383 54.29 16.35 10.78
C GLN A 383 55.50 17.30 10.85
N THR A 384 56.67 16.74 11.20
CA THR A 384 57.91 17.54 11.29
C THR A 384 58.38 17.96 9.89
N VAL A 385 58.63 19.25 9.71
CA VAL A 385 59.16 19.81 8.47
C VAL A 385 60.62 20.17 8.68
N ASN A 386 61.51 19.44 8.03
CA ASN A 386 62.94 19.73 8.01
C ASN A 386 63.29 20.67 6.85
N GLU A 387 64.36 21.45 7.00
CA GLU A 387 64.87 22.31 5.92
C GLU A 387 65.18 21.48 4.65
N GLY A 388 64.49 21.79 3.55
CA GLY A 388 64.66 21.13 2.25
C GLY A 388 63.58 20.09 1.89
N ASP A 389 62.66 19.75 2.81
CA ASP A 389 61.55 18.84 2.50
C ASP A 389 60.33 19.62 1.94
N TYR A 390 60.39 19.89 0.64
CA TYR A 390 59.33 20.59 -0.09
C TYR A 390 57.97 19.88 0.01
N GLN A 391 57.96 18.56 0.07
CA GLN A 391 56.72 17.78 0.03
C GLN A 391 56.03 17.75 1.38
N ALA A 392 56.79 17.63 2.47
CA ALA A 392 56.26 17.81 3.82
C ALA A 392 55.74 19.25 4.04
N LEU A 393 56.47 20.26 3.55
CA LEU A 393 56.04 21.65 3.62
C LEU A 393 54.72 21.89 2.86
N VAL A 394 54.59 21.32 1.66
CA VAL A 394 53.37 21.41 0.84
C VAL A 394 52.16 20.80 1.57
N ASN A 395 52.33 19.61 2.16
CA ASN A 395 51.25 18.96 2.90
C ASN A 395 50.80 19.78 4.10
N VAL A 396 51.74 20.26 4.94
CA VAL A 396 51.43 21.09 6.11
C VAL A 396 50.73 22.39 5.71
N MET A 397 51.19 23.04 4.63
CA MET A 397 50.57 24.26 4.12
C MET A 397 49.16 24.03 3.56
N GLY A 398 48.91 22.87 2.94
CA GLY A 398 47.58 22.48 2.50
C GLY A 398 46.59 22.31 3.66
N TYR A 399 47.03 21.66 4.75
CA TYR A 399 46.21 21.56 5.96
C TYR A 399 45.99 22.91 6.64
N LEU A 400 47.00 23.79 6.69
CA LEU A 400 46.86 25.16 7.21
C LEU A 400 45.83 25.99 6.41
N LEU A 401 45.82 25.84 5.08
CA LEU A 401 44.85 26.51 4.21
C LEU A 401 43.44 25.95 4.44
N ASN A 402 43.27 24.63 4.46
CA ASN A 402 41.98 23.98 4.70
C ASN A 402 41.39 24.34 6.08
N VAL A 403 42.23 24.41 7.12
CA VAL A 403 41.81 24.84 8.47
C VAL A 403 41.34 26.29 8.44
N LYS A 404 42.06 27.19 7.74
CA LYS A 404 41.69 28.61 7.60
C LYS A 404 40.39 28.81 6.84
N GLU A 405 40.19 28.10 5.73
CA GLU A 405 38.95 28.20 4.92
C GLU A 405 37.73 27.65 5.66
N ARG A 406 37.89 26.52 6.36
CA ARG A 406 36.79 25.87 7.09
C ARG A 406 36.48 26.54 8.44
N GLN A 407 37.30 27.49 8.90
CA GLN A 407 37.18 28.07 10.24
C GLN A 407 35.86 28.79 10.48
N ALA A 408 35.48 29.71 9.60
CA ALA A 408 34.24 30.48 9.75
C ALA A 408 33.01 29.55 9.76
N VAL A 409 32.96 28.62 8.81
CA VAL A 409 31.86 27.66 8.68
C VAL A 409 31.78 26.74 9.91
N THR A 410 32.92 26.19 10.36
CA THR A 410 32.94 25.24 11.49
C THR A 410 32.59 25.90 12.82
N ASP A 411 33.04 27.14 13.05
CA ASP A 411 32.70 27.87 14.28
C ASP A 411 31.18 28.20 14.32
N GLU A 412 30.55 28.48 13.17
CA GLU A 412 29.09 28.71 13.08
C GLU A 412 28.26 27.42 13.17
N MET A 413 28.76 26.28 12.69
CA MET A 413 28.02 25.01 12.66
C MET A 413 27.64 24.46 14.05
N PHE A 414 28.40 24.75 15.11
CA PHE A 414 28.13 24.20 16.44
C PHE A 414 26.83 24.72 17.07
N SER A 415 26.42 25.97 16.78
CA SER A 415 25.19 26.53 17.36
C SER A 415 23.93 25.82 16.83
N PRO A 416 23.73 25.69 15.50
CA PRO A 416 22.60 24.93 14.95
C PRO A 416 22.60 23.47 15.40
N LEU A 417 23.77 22.80 15.45
CA LEU A 417 23.84 21.41 15.89
C LEU A 417 23.44 21.25 17.37
N LYS A 418 23.78 22.20 18.23
CA LYS A 418 23.33 22.17 19.63
C LYS A 418 21.81 22.33 19.73
N GLU A 419 21.24 23.26 18.97
CA GLU A 419 19.78 23.46 18.89
C GLU A 419 19.06 22.20 18.36
N THR A 420 19.62 21.52 17.34
CA THR A 420 19.07 20.25 16.83
C THR A 420 19.02 19.17 17.92
N ILE A 421 20.05 19.07 18.76
CA ILE A 421 20.16 18.04 19.80
C ILE A 421 19.23 18.37 20.97
N GLU A 422 19.08 19.64 21.33
CA GLU A 422 18.09 20.06 22.33
C GLU A 422 16.65 19.75 21.88
N LEU A 423 16.34 19.95 20.60
CA LEU A 423 15.07 19.54 20.01
C LEU A 423 14.88 18.01 20.06
N LEU A 424 15.88 17.25 19.64
CA LEU A 424 15.81 15.78 19.65
C LEU A 424 15.64 15.22 21.07
N LYS A 425 16.24 15.88 22.08
CA LYS A 425 16.02 15.55 23.50
C LYS A 425 14.61 15.89 23.97
N PHE A 426 13.98 16.93 23.43
CA PHE A 426 12.60 17.27 23.76
C PHE A 426 11.59 16.21 23.29
N TYR A 427 11.84 15.61 22.12
CA TYR A 427 11.01 14.54 21.55
C TYR A 427 11.41 13.13 22.03
N ASP A 428 12.12 13.01 23.16
CA ASP A 428 12.57 11.75 23.77
C ASP A 428 13.23 10.77 22.77
N GLN A 429 14.02 11.30 21.82
CA GLN A 429 14.75 10.47 20.87
C GLN A 429 16.04 9.92 21.49
N ASP A 430 16.28 8.63 21.31
CA ASP A 430 17.56 7.99 21.63
C ASP A 430 18.66 8.51 20.70
N ILE A 431 19.33 9.58 21.14
CA ILE A 431 20.54 10.08 20.50
C ILE A 431 21.70 9.19 20.97
N PRO A 432 22.50 8.60 20.05
CA PRO A 432 23.67 7.82 20.42
C PRO A 432 24.57 8.59 21.39
N GLU A 433 25.07 7.92 22.42
CA GLU A 433 25.90 8.55 23.46
C GLU A 433 27.17 9.16 22.85
N GLU A 434 27.68 8.57 21.77
CA GLU A 434 28.80 9.06 20.98
C GLU A 434 28.58 10.48 20.43
N VAL A 435 27.36 10.82 20.02
CA VAL A 435 27.02 12.15 19.50
C VAL A 435 27.08 13.20 20.59
N ASN A 436 26.66 12.86 21.82
CA ASN A 436 26.76 13.75 22.97
C ASN A 436 28.22 13.98 23.39
N VAL A 437 29.05 12.93 23.37
CA VAL A 437 30.49 13.04 23.62
C VAL A 437 31.15 13.92 22.55
N TYR A 438 30.87 13.67 21.26
CA TYR A 438 31.42 14.47 20.17
C TYR A 438 31.01 15.94 20.26
N LEU A 439 29.77 16.26 20.65
CA LEU A 439 29.35 17.65 20.80
C LEU A 439 30.13 18.40 21.91
N GLN A 440 30.52 17.70 22.98
CA GLN A 440 31.31 18.30 24.06
C GLN A 440 32.80 18.38 23.72
N GLU A 441 33.37 17.34 23.12
CA GLU A 441 34.81 17.24 22.86
C GLU A 441 35.25 17.96 21.59
N LEU A 442 34.47 17.93 20.50
CA LEU A 442 34.88 18.49 19.20
C LEU A 442 35.13 20.00 19.23
N PRO A 443 34.38 20.85 19.97
CA PRO A 443 34.72 22.27 20.11
C PRO A 443 36.09 22.48 20.77
N GLU A 444 36.44 21.66 21.77
CA GLU A 444 37.74 21.73 22.43
C GLU A 444 38.86 21.23 21.52
N GLN A 445 38.64 20.11 20.83
CA GLN A 445 39.58 19.56 19.85
C GLN A 445 39.82 20.55 18.71
N TRP A 446 38.75 21.15 18.16
CA TRP A 446 38.86 22.18 17.12
C TRP A 446 39.64 23.42 17.59
N ASN A 447 39.41 23.88 18.82
CA ASN A 447 40.20 24.97 19.40
C ASN A 447 41.66 24.59 19.59
N ASN A 448 41.96 23.33 19.92
CA ASN A 448 43.33 22.82 19.97
C ASN A 448 43.97 22.80 18.58
N THR A 449 43.29 22.27 17.57
CA THR A 449 43.74 22.30 16.17
C THR A 449 44.03 23.73 15.70
N LYS A 450 43.17 24.70 16.03
CA LYS A 450 43.41 26.13 15.73
C LYS A 450 44.70 26.64 16.38
N LYS A 451 44.97 26.28 17.64
CA LYS A 451 46.22 26.64 18.34
C LYS A 451 47.44 25.99 17.68
N ILE A 452 47.37 24.69 17.38
CA ILE A 452 48.43 23.96 16.67
C ILE A 452 48.70 24.62 15.31
N ALA A 453 47.65 24.94 14.55
CA ALA A 453 47.77 25.62 13.26
C ALA A 453 48.47 26.99 13.39
N ILE A 454 48.15 27.78 14.41
CA ILE A 454 48.84 29.07 14.66
C ILE A 454 50.32 28.85 14.98
N THR A 455 50.64 27.89 15.85
CA THR A 455 52.03 27.58 16.22
C THR A 455 52.84 27.06 15.04
N VAL A 456 52.30 26.12 14.27
CA VAL A 456 52.94 25.55 13.08
C VAL A 456 53.10 26.64 12.02
N LYS A 457 52.11 27.51 11.82
CA LYS A 457 52.23 28.68 10.93
C LYS A 457 53.38 29.60 11.32
N GLN A 458 53.62 29.83 12.61
CA GLN A 458 54.77 30.63 13.08
C GLN A 458 56.11 29.92 12.85
N GLN A 459 56.17 28.61 13.07
CA GLN A 459 57.39 27.80 12.86
C GLN A 459 57.76 27.68 11.38
N VAL A 460 56.75 27.52 10.51
CA VAL A 460 56.91 27.32 9.07
C VAL A 460 57.05 28.65 8.31
N ALA A 461 56.66 29.79 8.90
CA ALA A 461 56.78 31.13 8.29
C ALA A 461 58.15 31.45 7.64
N PRO A 462 59.31 31.20 8.28
CA PRO A 462 60.61 31.45 7.62
C PRO A 462 60.85 30.52 6.41
N LEU A 463 60.45 29.25 6.50
CA LEU A 463 60.56 28.28 5.40
C LEU A 463 59.62 28.64 4.25
N GLN A 464 58.39 29.05 4.58
CA GLN A 464 57.43 29.58 3.61
C GLN A 464 57.98 30.81 2.90
N ALA A 465 58.57 31.78 3.62
CA ALA A 465 59.13 32.98 3.00
C ALA A 465 60.29 32.66 2.02
N ALA A 466 61.12 31.68 2.37
CA ALA A 466 62.17 31.18 1.49
C ALA A 466 61.57 30.54 0.22
N GLU A 467 60.56 29.68 0.38
CA GLU A 467 59.91 28.98 -0.74
C GLU A 467 59.11 29.94 -1.63
N VAL A 468 58.41 30.92 -1.07
CA VAL A 468 57.73 32.00 -1.82
C VAL A 468 58.74 32.78 -2.68
N THR A 469 59.93 33.05 -2.15
CA THR A 469 61.01 33.69 -2.91
C THR A 469 61.50 32.80 -4.05
N PHE A 470 61.60 31.49 -3.82
CA PHE A 470 61.97 30.51 -4.84
C PHE A 470 60.90 30.39 -5.94
N ILE A 471 59.61 30.34 -5.57
CA ILE A 471 58.48 30.33 -6.51
C ILE A 471 58.50 31.60 -7.37
N ARG A 472 58.72 32.79 -6.79
CA ARG A 472 58.86 34.04 -7.55
C ARG A 472 60.02 33.99 -8.54
N LYS A 473 61.18 33.44 -8.15
CA LYS A 473 62.31 33.23 -9.06
C LYS A 473 61.95 32.26 -10.19
N ARG A 474 61.28 31.15 -9.90
CA ARG A 474 60.80 30.18 -10.90
C ARG A 474 59.81 30.80 -11.88
N ILE A 475 58.92 31.68 -11.43
CA ILE A 475 57.99 32.42 -12.31
C ILE A 475 58.79 33.27 -13.30
N ILE A 476 59.77 34.03 -12.83
CA ILE A 476 60.62 34.89 -13.68
C ILE A 476 61.44 34.06 -14.68
N GLU A 477 62.06 32.97 -14.21
CA GLU A 477 62.84 32.08 -15.06
C GLU A 477 61.96 31.42 -16.13
N PHE A 478 60.77 30.95 -15.75
CA PHE A 478 59.82 30.34 -16.67
C PHE A 478 59.29 31.34 -17.70
N ASP A 479 59.00 32.58 -17.32
CA ASP A 479 58.59 33.65 -18.24
C ASP A 479 59.69 33.99 -19.25
N SER A 480 60.94 34.06 -18.78
CA SER A 480 62.12 34.26 -19.66
C SER A 480 62.28 33.09 -20.65
N ARG A 481 62.03 31.85 -20.19
CA ARG A 481 62.15 30.64 -21.01
C ARG A 481 61.03 30.54 -22.05
N ILE A 482 59.80 30.93 -21.69
CA ILE A 482 58.69 31.04 -22.66
C ILE A 482 58.99 32.11 -23.69
N SER A 483 59.48 33.27 -23.27
CA SER A 483 59.84 34.38 -24.17
C SER A 483 60.94 33.98 -25.15
N TYR A 484 61.98 33.30 -24.65
CA TYR A 484 63.03 32.73 -25.52
C TYR A 484 62.47 31.67 -26.48
N TYR A 485 61.64 30.74 -25.98
CA TYR A 485 61.02 29.72 -26.82
C TYR A 485 60.12 30.33 -27.91
N ARG A 486 59.43 31.44 -27.63
CA ARG A 486 58.64 32.18 -28.63
C ARG A 486 59.51 32.70 -29.77
N GLU A 487 60.70 33.21 -29.48
CA GLU A 487 61.64 33.69 -30.51
C GLU A 487 62.21 32.55 -31.35
N VAL A 488 62.48 31.40 -30.74
CA VAL A 488 62.86 30.17 -31.47
C VAL A 488 61.68 29.66 -32.30
N PHE A 489 60.46 29.69 -31.75
CA PHE A 489 59.25 29.25 -32.42
C PHE A 489 59.05 29.98 -33.76
N LYS A 490 59.20 31.31 -33.76
CA LYS A 490 59.12 32.15 -34.98
C LYS A 490 60.15 31.80 -36.06
N ARG A 491 61.26 31.15 -35.72
CA ARG A 491 62.36 30.83 -36.66
C ARG A 491 62.26 29.43 -37.26
N TYR A 492 61.29 28.61 -36.85
CA TYR A 492 61.16 27.27 -37.40
C TYR A 492 60.79 27.26 -38.88
N SER A 493 61.29 26.24 -39.59
CA SER A 493 61.10 26.08 -41.02
C SER A 493 59.66 25.74 -41.43
N PHE A 494 58.78 25.33 -40.51
CA PHE A 494 57.39 24.97 -40.82
C PHE A 494 56.50 26.17 -41.17
N PHE A 495 56.98 27.40 -40.96
CA PHE A 495 56.38 28.61 -41.51
C PHE A 495 56.71 28.84 -42.99
N ARG A 496 57.61 28.02 -43.57
CA ARG A 496 57.97 28.07 -44.99
C ARG A 496 57.33 26.89 -45.70
N TYR A 497 56.78 27.15 -46.89
CA TYR A 497 56.16 26.12 -47.74
C TYR A 497 57.14 24.99 -48.11
N THR A 498 58.44 25.26 -48.18
CA THR A 498 59.49 24.29 -48.50
C THR A 498 59.87 23.35 -47.36
N CYS A 499 59.06 23.25 -46.30
CA CYS A 499 59.38 22.43 -45.12
C CYS A 499 59.23 20.93 -45.43
N PRO A 500 60.29 20.11 -45.30
CA PRO A 500 60.16 18.66 -45.35
C PRO A 500 59.49 18.15 -44.06
N GLU A 501 58.47 17.31 -44.21
CA GLU A 501 57.71 16.65 -43.14
C GLU A 501 57.16 17.60 -42.05
N PRO A 502 56.20 18.50 -42.40
CA PRO A 502 55.65 19.52 -41.50
C PRO A 502 54.99 18.93 -40.25
N TYR A 503 54.26 17.81 -40.38
CA TYR A 503 53.57 17.16 -39.27
C TYR A 503 54.51 16.71 -38.14
N LYS A 504 55.66 16.10 -38.48
CA LYS A 504 56.64 15.67 -37.47
C LYS A 504 57.17 16.85 -36.65
N LYS A 505 57.35 18.01 -37.27
CA LYS A 505 57.78 19.24 -36.58
C LYS A 505 56.67 19.86 -35.74
N VAL A 506 55.42 19.83 -36.23
CA VAL A 506 54.24 20.24 -35.45
C VAL A 506 54.07 19.36 -34.22
N ASP A 507 54.22 18.04 -34.34
CA ASP A 507 54.14 17.10 -33.21
C ASP A 507 55.27 17.29 -32.20
N MET A 508 56.48 17.57 -32.66
CA MET A 508 57.62 17.91 -31.79
C MET A 508 57.32 19.18 -30.97
N VAL A 509 56.86 20.24 -31.64
CA VAL A 509 56.50 21.50 -30.97
C VAL A 509 55.28 21.34 -30.05
N HIS A 510 54.31 20.51 -30.44
CA HIS A 510 53.17 20.15 -29.59
C HIS A 510 53.65 19.49 -28.29
N THR A 511 54.57 18.53 -28.41
CA THR A 511 55.15 17.83 -27.26
C THR A 511 55.88 18.79 -26.33
N ASP A 512 56.64 19.73 -26.87
CA ASP A 512 57.35 20.73 -26.07
C ASP A 512 56.40 21.74 -25.42
N LEU A 513 55.36 22.21 -26.13
CA LEU A 513 54.31 23.05 -25.52
C LEU A 513 53.57 22.32 -24.40
N ASN A 514 53.28 21.02 -24.55
CA ASN A 514 52.68 20.22 -23.47
C ASN A 514 53.58 20.18 -22.22
N LYS A 515 54.91 20.10 -22.39
CA LYS A 515 55.85 20.17 -21.25
C LYS A 515 55.80 21.54 -20.57
N PHE A 516 55.75 22.63 -21.34
CA PHE A 516 55.60 23.98 -20.79
C PHE A 516 54.26 24.16 -20.07
N GLU A 517 53.14 23.66 -20.61
CA GLU A 517 51.84 23.72 -19.96
C GLU A 517 51.77 22.92 -18.67
N ARG A 518 52.39 21.73 -18.62
CA ARG A 518 52.52 20.96 -17.36
C ARG A 518 53.31 21.74 -16.31
N ASN A 519 54.43 22.34 -16.70
CA ASN A 519 55.23 23.15 -15.77
C ASN A 519 54.48 24.41 -15.32
N MET A 520 53.68 25.03 -16.20
CA MET A 520 52.80 26.15 -15.86
C MET A 520 51.80 25.75 -14.79
N ASN A 521 51.11 24.61 -14.96
CA ASN A 521 50.15 24.10 -13.97
C ASN A 521 50.83 23.83 -12.63
N ASN A 522 52.02 23.20 -12.64
CA ASN A 522 52.77 22.96 -11.40
C ASN A 522 53.12 24.28 -10.69
N ILE A 523 53.56 25.32 -11.41
CA ILE A 523 53.85 26.64 -10.81
C ILE A 523 52.56 27.28 -10.27
N HIS A 524 51.43 27.10 -10.95
CA HIS A 524 50.14 27.63 -10.53
C HIS A 524 49.59 26.92 -9.28
N GLU A 525 49.71 25.60 -9.20
CA GLU A 525 49.36 24.79 -8.02
C GLU A 525 50.24 25.19 -6.82
N SER A 526 51.57 25.27 -7.01
CA SER A 526 52.47 25.79 -5.97
C SER A 526 52.12 27.22 -5.57
N GLY A 527 51.83 28.10 -6.52
CA GLY A 527 51.45 29.48 -6.25
C GLY A 527 50.16 29.60 -5.44
N SER A 528 49.13 28.80 -5.77
CA SER A 528 47.87 28.74 -5.04
C SER A 528 48.08 28.28 -3.60
N LEU A 529 48.87 27.23 -3.39
CA LEU A 529 49.14 26.67 -2.06
C LEU A 529 49.86 27.65 -1.12
N PHE A 530 50.77 28.45 -1.67
CA PHE A 530 51.55 29.43 -0.91
C PHE A 530 50.97 30.85 -0.96
N GLU A 531 49.74 31.02 -1.48
CA GLU A 531 49.05 32.31 -1.65
C GLU A 531 49.88 33.36 -2.45
N VAL A 532 50.65 32.90 -3.45
CA VAL A 532 51.44 33.75 -4.34
C VAL A 532 50.67 33.99 -5.64
N ASN A 533 50.43 35.27 -5.96
CA ASN A 533 49.84 35.64 -7.25
C ASN A 533 50.77 35.25 -8.41
N VAL A 534 50.34 34.27 -9.21
CA VAL A 534 51.03 33.85 -10.44
C VAL A 534 50.48 34.65 -11.63
N PRO A 535 51.32 35.35 -12.40
CA PRO A 535 50.87 36.06 -13.61
C PRO A 535 50.34 35.11 -14.69
N ASP A 536 49.39 35.61 -15.48
CA ASP A 536 48.83 34.88 -16.61
C ASP A 536 49.85 34.82 -17.77
N PHE A 537 50.35 33.62 -18.10
CA PHE A 537 51.37 33.41 -19.15
C PHE A 537 50.78 33.51 -20.58
N LYS A 538 50.44 34.73 -21.01
CA LYS A 538 49.77 35.01 -22.30
C LYS A 538 50.50 34.48 -23.53
N ILE A 539 51.85 34.53 -23.53
CA ILE A 539 52.70 34.14 -24.66
C ILE A 539 52.55 32.63 -24.96
N LEU A 540 52.46 31.79 -23.92
CA LEU A 540 52.28 30.35 -24.07
C LEU A 540 50.92 30.01 -24.68
N LYS A 541 49.85 30.65 -24.18
CA LYS A 541 48.49 30.53 -24.73
C LYS A 541 48.46 30.95 -26.21
N GLN A 542 49.19 31.99 -26.58
CA GLN A 542 49.31 32.43 -27.97
C GLN A 542 50.07 31.42 -28.85
N CYS A 543 51.19 30.87 -28.38
CA CYS A 543 51.91 29.80 -29.11
C CYS A 543 51.02 28.58 -29.40
N ARG A 544 50.14 28.21 -28.44
CA ARG A 544 49.20 27.10 -28.62
C ARG A 544 48.16 27.40 -29.69
N LYS A 545 47.63 28.63 -29.72
CA LYS A 545 46.71 29.08 -30.79
C LYS A 545 47.41 29.07 -32.15
N ASP A 546 48.61 29.64 -32.23
CA ASP A 546 49.39 29.69 -33.47
C ASP A 546 49.71 28.29 -34.00
N LEU A 547 50.02 27.32 -33.13
CA LEU A 547 50.25 25.93 -33.53
C LEU A 547 48.99 25.25 -34.09
N LYS A 548 47.80 25.55 -33.54
CA LYS A 548 46.53 25.01 -34.04
C LYS A 548 46.23 25.53 -35.45
N LEU A 549 46.32 26.85 -35.63
CA LEU A 549 46.14 27.49 -36.94
C LEU A 549 47.16 26.96 -37.97
N LEU A 550 48.41 26.77 -37.54
CA LEU A 550 49.45 26.21 -38.39
C LEU A 550 49.13 24.76 -38.81
N LYS A 551 48.60 23.94 -37.90
CA LYS A 551 48.17 22.58 -38.24
C LYS A 551 47.03 22.61 -39.26
N GLU A 552 46.01 23.43 -39.03
CA GLU A 552 44.89 23.60 -39.97
C GLU A 552 45.38 24.03 -41.35
N LEU A 553 46.33 24.96 -41.41
CA LEU A 553 46.95 25.38 -42.67
C LEU A 553 47.70 24.24 -43.37
N TRP A 554 48.46 23.43 -42.64
CA TRP A 554 49.18 22.28 -43.23
C TRP A 554 48.24 21.13 -43.63
N ASP A 555 47.16 20.90 -42.88
CA ASP A 555 46.08 19.99 -43.26
C ASP A 555 45.46 20.42 -44.57
N PHE A 556 45.20 21.72 -44.71
CA PHE A 556 44.71 22.31 -45.95
C PHE A 556 45.68 22.11 -47.12
N VAL A 557 46.96 22.44 -46.93
CA VAL A 557 48.01 22.22 -47.95
C VAL A 557 48.11 20.74 -48.35
N ASN A 558 48.01 19.82 -47.40
CA ASN A 558 48.09 18.38 -47.67
C ASN A 558 46.84 17.86 -48.42
N ILE A 559 45.64 18.35 -48.07
CA ILE A 559 44.40 18.05 -48.80
C ILE A 559 44.55 18.51 -50.25
N VAL A 560 44.98 19.76 -50.48
CA VAL A 560 45.21 20.28 -51.84
C VAL A 560 46.23 19.44 -52.59
N GLN A 561 47.36 19.10 -51.96
CA GLN A 561 48.39 18.29 -52.60
C GLN A 561 47.88 16.89 -52.94
N THR A 562 47.04 16.29 -52.09
CA THR A 562 46.43 14.98 -52.31
C THR A 562 45.40 15.05 -53.44
N CYS A 563 44.48 16.03 -53.41
CA CYS A 563 43.51 16.24 -54.50
C CYS A 563 44.21 16.43 -55.86
N VAL A 564 45.26 17.25 -55.91
CA VAL A 564 46.04 17.48 -57.14
C VAL A 564 46.78 16.21 -57.58
N ASN A 565 47.31 15.43 -56.64
CA ASN A 565 47.95 14.16 -56.96
C ASN A 565 46.95 13.11 -57.45
N ASP A 566 45.76 13.04 -56.85
CA ASP A 566 44.67 12.16 -57.27
C ASP A 566 44.24 12.51 -58.70
N TRP A 567 44.04 13.79 -59.01
CA TRP A 567 43.72 14.26 -60.37
C TRP A 567 44.79 13.88 -61.40
N LYS A 568 46.07 13.85 -61.02
CA LYS A 568 47.16 13.39 -61.92
C LYS A 568 47.08 11.89 -62.22
N THR A 569 46.42 11.10 -61.37
CA THR A 569 46.27 9.65 -61.54
C THR A 569 44.94 9.24 -62.18
N THR A 570 43.96 10.15 -62.25
CA THR A 570 42.64 9.87 -62.83
C THR A 570 42.73 9.64 -64.35
N PRO A 571 42.23 8.52 -64.90
CA PRO A 571 42.20 8.28 -66.34
C PRO A 571 41.31 9.28 -67.07
N TRP A 572 41.69 9.70 -68.29
CA TRP A 572 40.98 10.70 -69.11
C TRP A 572 39.46 10.50 -69.25
N ARG A 573 38.99 9.24 -69.25
CA ARG A 573 37.56 8.90 -69.37
C ARG A 573 36.73 9.29 -68.15
N ASN A 574 37.36 9.41 -66.98
CA ASN A 574 36.73 9.70 -65.69
C ASN A 574 37.10 11.10 -65.16
N ILE A 575 37.70 11.95 -65.99
CA ILE A 575 38.02 13.33 -65.63
C ILE A 575 36.74 14.16 -65.72
N ASP A 576 36.28 14.64 -64.57
CA ASP A 576 35.17 15.57 -64.45
C ASP A 576 35.72 16.98 -64.16
N VAL A 577 35.78 17.81 -65.20
CA VAL A 577 36.37 19.15 -65.15
C VAL A 577 35.52 20.12 -64.31
N GLU A 578 34.19 19.97 -64.30
CA GLU A 578 33.30 20.83 -63.50
C GLU A 578 33.49 20.57 -62.01
N ASN A 579 33.58 19.29 -61.63
CA ASN A 579 33.82 18.92 -60.24
C ASN A 579 35.23 19.37 -59.75
N MET A 580 36.25 19.27 -60.61
CA MET A 580 37.59 19.77 -60.30
C MET A 580 37.63 21.31 -60.12
N ASP A 581 36.87 22.07 -60.92
CA ASP A 581 36.77 23.53 -60.78
C ASP A 581 36.00 23.94 -59.51
N ILE A 582 34.94 23.20 -59.14
CA ILE A 582 34.21 23.41 -57.88
C ILE A 582 35.11 23.15 -56.68
N GLU A 583 35.88 22.05 -56.69
CA GLU A 583 36.83 21.73 -55.61
C GLU A 583 37.97 22.75 -55.54
N CYS A 584 38.52 23.22 -56.67
CA CYS A 584 39.47 24.33 -56.71
C CYS A 584 38.90 25.63 -56.11
N LYS A 585 37.63 25.97 -56.41
CA LYS A 585 36.96 27.16 -55.87
C LYS A 585 36.74 27.06 -54.36
N LYS A 586 36.24 25.92 -53.87
CA LYS A 586 36.10 25.64 -52.44
C LYS A 586 37.43 25.75 -51.71
N VAL A 587 38.50 25.24 -52.32
CA VAL A 587 39.86 25.35 -51.80
C VAL A 587 40.31 26.82 -51.75
N CYS A 588 40.10 27.59 -52.83
CA CYS A 588 40.46 29.01 -52.84
C CYS A 588 39.67 29.86 -51.82
N GLU A 589 38.42 29.51 -51.55
CA GLU A 589 37.58 30.18 -50.54
C GLU A 589 37.99 29.81 -49.10
N GLY A 590 38.31 28.53 -48.85
CA GLY A 590 38.81 28.06 -47.55
C GLY A 590 40.13 28.73 -47.13
N ASN A 591 41.03 28.99 -48.09
CA ASN A 591 42.33 29.63 -47.85
C ASN A 591 42.24 31.15 -47.53
N LYS A 592 41.10 31.79 -47.78
CA LYS A 592 40.88 33.22 -47.47
C LYS A 592 40.34 33.45 -46.05
N ASN A 593 39.82 32.40 -45.42
CA ASN A 593 39.14 32.47 -44.12
C ASN A 593 39.96 31.90 -42.94
N ALA A 594 41.13 31.30 -43.22
CA ALA A 594 42.13 30.87 -42.24
C ALA A 594 43.30 31.86 -42.20
#